data_AF-A0A6B2MPD0-F1
#
_entry.id   AF-A0A6B2MPD0-F1
#
_cell.length_a   1.000
_cell.length_b   1.000
_cell.length_c   1.000
_cell.angle_alpha   90.00
_cell.angle_beta   90.00
_cell.angle_gamma   90.00
#
_symmetry.space_group_name_H-M   'P 1'
#
loop_
_entity.id
_entity.type
_entity.pdbx_description
1 polymer ?
#
loop_
_entity_poly.entity_id
_entity_poly.type
_entity_poly.pdbx_seq_one_letter_code
_entity_poly.pdbx_strand_id
1 'polypeptide(L)'
;MNKLPQPQIDDAGALQRLSNNARVKSFPHLQAIAPQITAGYLQYRAALGDAHKITNIELPEEVKGYLKAHYASPPGDLSYITALRQDDEDRICPMCGSMHRGTLDHILPKEVYTAFAVFSFNLVPAVDVRTELTH
;
A
#
# COMPACT_ATOMS: atom_id res chain seq x y z
N MET A 1 20.80 7.03 12.78
CA MET A 1 19.55 6.26 12.70
C MET A 1 19.70 5.23 11.58
N ASN A 2 19.48 3.94 11.84
CA ASN A 2 19.49 2.91 10.80
C ASN A 2 18.28 3.12 9.89
N LYS A 3 18.51 3.48 8.63
CA LYS A 3 17.46 3.53 7.60
C LYS A 3 17.00 2.08 7.39
N LEU A 4 15.72 1.80 7.64
CA LEU A 4 15.13 0.53 7.22
C LEU A 4 15.41 0.37 5.71
N PRO A 5 15.93 -0.78 5.25
CA PRO A 5 16.15 -1.01 3.83
C PRO A 5 14.80 -0.87 3.13
N GLN A 6 14.66 0.20 2.35
CA GLN A 6 13.45 0.42 1.57
C GLN A 6 13.39 -0.70 0.52
N PRO A 7 12.26 -1.41 0.39
CA PRO A 7 12.07 -2.34 -0.71
C PRO A 7 12.38 -1.59 -2.02
N GLN A 8 13.26 -2.15 -2.86
CA GLN A 8 13.57 -1.56 -4.16
C GLN A 8 12.46 -1.92 -5.16
N ILE A 9 11.20 -1.63 -4.78
CA ILE A 9 10.00 -1.90 -5.56
C ILE A 9 9.71 -0.67 -6.41
N ASP A 10 9.56 -0.87 -7.72
CA ASP A 10 9.11 0.16 -8.66
C ASP A 10 7.59 0.34 -8.58
N ASP A 11 7.14 0.96 -7.49
CA ASP A 11 5.75 1.29 -7.19
C ASP A 11 5.09 2.11 -8.32
N ALA A 12 5.82 3.08 -8.87
CA ALA A 12 5.33 3.95 -9.94
C ALA A 12 5.12 3.15 -11.24
N GLY A 13 6.10 2.33 -11.63
CA GLY A 13 5.95 1.44 -12.78
C GLY A 13 4.88 0.37 -12.58
N ALA A 14 4.70 -0.13 -11.36
CA ALA A 14 3.62 -1.08 -11.03
C ALA A 14 2.24 -0.46 -11.22
N LEU A 15 2.02 0.76 -10.70
CA LEU A 15 0.78 1.49 -10.92
C LEU A 15 0.54 1.77 -12.41
N GLN A 16 1.58 2.17 -13.16
CA GLN A 16 1.47 2.43 -14.59
C GLN A 16 1.09 1.18 -15.39
N ARG A 17 1.67 0.01 -15.07
CA ARG A 17 1.29 -1.25 -15.72
C ARG A 17 -0.16 -1.62 -15.40
N LEU A 18 -0.53 -1.54 -14.11
CA LEU A 18 -1.90 -1.80 -13.65
C LEU A 18 -2.92 -0.87 -14.33
N SER A 19 -2.60 0.42 -14.46
CA SER A 19 -3.51 1.41 -15.04
C SER A 19 -3.72 1.20 -16.53
N ASN A 20 -2.76 0.60 -17.24
CA ASN A 20 -2.87 0.27 -18.67
C ASN A 20 -3.36 -1.17 -18.91
N ASN A 21 -3.65 -1.94 -17.86
CA ASN A 21 -4.08 -3.32 -17.98
C ASN A 21 -5.59 -3.39 -18.26
N ALA A 22 -5.95 -3.61 -19.53
CA ALA A 22 -7.36 -3.71 -19.95
C ALA A 22 -8.10 -4.94 -19.39
N ARG A 23 -7.41 -5.88 -18.72
CA ARG A 23 -8.02 -7.09 -18.12
C ARG A 23 -8.54 -6.86 -16.71
N VAL A 24 -8.16 -5.75 -16.05
CA VAL A 24 -8.66 -5.42 -14.72
C VAL A 24 -9.84 -4.46 -14.80
N LYS A 25 -10.80 -4.59 -13.88
CA LYS A 25 -12.02 -3.76 -13.82
C LYS A 25 -11.75 -2.26 -13.65
N SER A 26 -10.57 -1.92 -13.17
CA SER A 26 -10.16 -0.53 -12.97
C SER A 26 -9.85 0.21 -14.26
N PHE A 27 -9.66 -0.49 -15.39
CA PHE A 27 -9.50 0.15 -16.69
C PHE A 27 -10.87 0.57 -17.26
N PRO A 28 -11.00 1.77 -17.87
CA PRO A 28 -10.01 2.84 -18.04
C PRO A 28 -10.00 3.88 -16.90
N HIS A 29 -10.88 3.75 -15.91
CA HIS A 29 -11.06 4.75 -14.83
C HIS A 29 -9.76 5.07 -14.07
N LEU A 30 -8.97 4.05 -13.74
CA LEU A 30 -7.66 4.20 -13.10
C LEU A 30 -6.62 4.78 -14.07
N GLN A 31 -6.72 4.47 -15.38
CA GLN A 31 -5.82 5.01 -16.39
C GLN A 31 -5.89 6.54 -16.45
N ALA A 32 -7.11 7.08 -16.42
CA ALA A 32 -7.35 8.52 -16.50
C ALA A 32 -6.73 9.30 -15.34
N ILE A 33 -6.66 8.69 -14.14
CA ILE A 33 -6.20 9.35 -12.91
C ILE A 33 -4.80 8.92 -12.46
N ALA A 34 -4.21 7.89 -13.09
CA ALA A 34 -2.89 7.35 -12.76
C ALA A 34 -1.77 8.41 -12.74
N PRO A 35 -1.72 9.40 -13.66
CA PRO A 35 -0.71 10.45 -13.60
C PRO A 35 -0.81 11.29 -12.31
N GLN A 36 -2.02 11.58 -11.85
CA GLN A 36 -2.25 12.35 -10.61
C GLN A 36 -1.82 11.54 -9.39
N ILE A 37 -2.20 10.27 -9.32
CA ILE A 37 -1.80 9.36 -8.24
C ILE A 37 -0.28 9.22 -8.19
N THR A 38 0.37 9.07 -9.34
CA THR A 38 1.83 8.97 -9.45
C THR A 38 2.52 10.25 -8.95
N ALA A 39 2.00 11.42 -9.33
CA ALA A 39 2.55 12.70 -8.87
C ALA A 39 2.46 12.86 -7.34
N GLY A 40 1.32 12.53 -6.73
CA GLY A 40 1.20 12.59 -5.27
C GLY A 40 2.02 11.52 -4.56
N TYR A 41 2.24 10.35 -5.17
CA TYR A 41 3.18 9.36 -4.64
C TYR A 41 4.61 9.87 -4.62
N LEU A 42 5.06 10.58 -5.67
CA LEU A 42 6.37 11.20 -5.69
C LEU A 42 6.51 12.29 -4.61
N GLN A 43 5.46 13.09 -4.37
CA GLN A 43 5.42 14.04 -3.25
C GLN A 43 5.52 13.31 -1.91
N TYR A 44 4.78 12.22 -1.72
CA TYR A 44 4.80 11.42 -0.50
C TYR A 44 6.19 10.83 -0.20
N ARG A 45 6.87 10.32 -1.24
CA ARG A 45 8.26 9.85 -1.11
C ARG A 45 9.22 10.97 -0.78
N ALA A 46 9.10 12.12 -1.45
CA ALA A 46 9.96 13.29 -1.18
C ALA A 46 9.76 13.82 0.24
N ALA A 47 8.54 13.70 0.79
CA ALA A 47 8.20 14.03 2.17
C ALA A 47 8.61 12.94 3.19
N LEU A 48 9.23 11.84 2.75
CA LEU A 48 9.65 10.71 3.61
C LEU A 48 8.54 10.15 4.51
N GLY A 49 7.30 10.14 4.03
CA GLY A 49 6.19 9.63 4.82
C GLY A 49 5.41 10.68 5.62
N ASP A 50 5.85 11.94 5.64
CA ASP A 50 5.25 12.99 6.46
C ASP A 50 3.86 13.42 5.96
N ALA A 51 2.83 12.97 6.66
CA ALA A 51 1.42 13.25 6.36
C ALA A 51 1.06 14.74 6.35
N HIS A 52 1.83 15.61 7.01
CA HIS A 52 1.56 17.05 7.05
C HIS A 52 2.09 17.80 5.82
N LYS A 53 2.97 17.17 5.03
CA LYS A 53 3.61 17.76 3.85
C LYS A 53 3.04 17.24 2.53
N ILE A 54 2.14 16.26 2.60
CA ILE A 54 1.46 15.70 1.44
C ILE A 54 0.11 16.37 1.24
N THR A 55 -0.25 16.55 -0.02
CA THR A 55 -1.59 16.96 -0.40
C THR A 55 -2.41 15.70 -0.68
N ASN A 56 -3.56 15.56 -0.03
CA ASN A 56 -4.44 14.45 -0.33
C ASN A 56 -5.00 14.59 -1.74
N ILE A 57 -5.08 13.47 -2.47
CA ILE A 57 -5.66 13.43 -3.80
C ILE A 57 -7.12 13.01 -3.65
N GLU A 58 -8.03 13.89 -4.05
CA GLU A 58 -9.44 13.53 -4.10
C GLU A 58 -9.70 12.60 -5.29
N LEU A 59 -10.08 11.36 -4.99
CA LEU A 59 -10.37 10.34 -5.99
C LEU A 59 -11.88 10.11 -6.12
N PRO A 60 -12.38 9.78 -7.32
CA PRO A 60 -13.72 9.24 -7.48
C PRO A 60 -13.92 7.98 -6.63
N GLU A 61 -15.11 7.80 -6.05
CA GLU A 61 -15.38 6.67 -5.15
C GLU A 61 -15.18 5.31 -5.84
N GLU A 62 -15.45 5.24 -7.14
CA GLU A 62 -15.19 4.06 -7.95
C GLU A 62 -13.69 3.69 -7.99
N VAL A 63 -12.82 4.68 -8.19
CA VAL A 63 -11.36 4.50 -8.19
C VAL A 63 -10.87 4.09 -6.80
N LYS A 64 -11.43 4.67 -5.73
CA LYS A 64 -11.12 4.24 -4.36
C LYS A 64 -11.48 2.78 -4.15
N GLY A 65 -12.66 2.36 -4.62
CA GLY A 65 -13.11 0.97 -4.58
C GLY A 65 -12.13 0.03 -5.28
N TYR A 66 -11.68 0.40 -6.49
CA TYR A 66 -10.69 -0.38 -7.22
C TYR A 66 -9.34 -0.50 -6.49
N LEU A 67 -8.80 0.58 -5.96
CA LEU A 67 -7.51 0.55 -5.25
C LEU A 67 -7.59 -0.29 -3.97
N LYS A 68 -8.70 -0.19 -3.22
CA LYS A 68 -8.95 -1.05 -2.04
C LYS A 68 -9.08 -2.52 -2.43
N ALA A 69 -9.77 -2.82 -3.53
CA ALA A 69 -9.91 -4.18 -4.05
C ALA A 69 -8.57 -4.75 -4.53
N HIS A 70 -7.75 -3.93 -5.21
CA HIS A 70 -6.41 -4.31 -5.65
C HIS A 70 -5.46 -4.54 -4.47
N TYR A 71 -5.57 -3.78 -3.39
CA TYR A 71 -4.84 -4.09 -2.16
C TYR A 71 -5.31 -5.43 -1.55
N ALA A 72 -6.63 -5.65 -1.45
CA ALA A 72 -7.19 -6.86 -0.85
C ALA A 72 -6.81 -8.13 -1.66
N SER A 73 -6.94 -8.06 -2.98
CA SER A 73 -6.62 -9.13 -3.93
C SER A 73 -5.66 -8.62 -5.01
N PRO A 74 -4.34 -8.59 -4.73
CA PRO A 74 -3.34 -8.04 -5.64
C PRO A 74 -3.35 -8.70 -7.02
N PRO A 75 -3.56 -7.93 -8.10
CA PRO A 75 -3.32 -8.42 -9.46
C PRO A 75 -1.82 -8.67 -9.67
N GLY A 76 -1.47 -9.34 -10.76
CA GLY A 76 -0.06 -9.69 -11.06
C GLY A 76 0.89 -8.48 -11.07
N ASP A 77 0.41 -7.31 -11.51
CA ASP A 77 1.19 -6.07 -11.49
C ASP A 77 1.55 -5.59 -10.08
N LEU A 78 0.80 -6.03 -9.06
CA LEU A 78 1.00 -5.73 -7.64
C LEU A 78 1.43 -6.98 -6.83
N SER A 79 2.03 -7.99 -7.47
CA SER A 79 2.43 -9.24 -6.80
C SER A 79 3.36 -9.04 -5.60
N TYR A 80 4.08 -7.91 -5.56
CA TYR A 80 4.93 -7.54 -4.42
C TYR A 80 4.13 -7.40 -3.12
N ILE A 81 2.85 -7.04 -3.15
CA ILE A 81 2.01 -6.99 -1.94
C ILE A 81 1.87 -8.40 -1.37
N THR A 82 1.65 -9.39 -2.23
CA THR A 82 1.61 -10.81 -1.82
C THR A 82 2.96 -11.27 -1.29
N ALA A 83 4.06 -10.90 -1.96
CA ALA A 83 5.41 -11.23 -1.49
C ALA A 83 5.71 -10.60 -0.12
N LEU A 84 5.31 -9.34 0.10
CA LEU A 84 5.45 -8.67 1.40
C LEU A 84 4.64 -9.35 2.51
N ARG A 85 3.45 -9.88 2.21
CA ARG A 85 2.65 -10.66 3.15
C ARG A 85 3.34 -11.98 3.51
N GLN A 86 3.88 -12.69 2.51
CA GLN A 86 4.58 -13.96 2.70
C GLN A 86 5.89 -13.79 3.47
N ASP A 87 6.68 -12.77 3.14
CA ASP A 87 7.92 -12.42 3.84
C ASP A 87 7.69 -12.08 5.32
N ASP A 88 6.49 -11.64 5.67
CA ASP A 88 6.09 -11.32 7.04
C ASP A 88 5.50 -12.53 7.78
N GLU A 89 4.80 -13.43 7.10
CA GLU A 89 4.14 -14.61 7.70
C GLU A 89 5.09 -15.47 8.55
N ASP A 90 6.35 -15.62 8.13
CA ASP A 90 7.36 -16.41 8.85
C ASP A 90 8.16 -15.60 9.89
N ARG A 91 7.88 -14.30 10.05
CA ARG A 91 8.60 -13.45 11.00
C ARG A 91 7.96 -13.53 12.39
N ILE A 92 8.81 -13.67 13.39
CA ILE A 92 8.44 -13.47 14.79
C ILE A 92 8.62 -11.99 15.10
N CYS A 93 7.60 -11.35 15.68
CA CYS A 93 7.73 -9.96 16.11
C CYS A 93 8.78 -9.83 17.21
N PRO A 94 9.81 -8.98 17.02
CA PRO A 94 10.81 -8.77 18.05
C PRO A 94 10.27 -8.03 19.29
N MET A 95 9.09 -7.43 19.21
CA MET A 95 8.44 -6.70 20.31
C MET A 95 7.51 -7.57 21.15
N CYS A 96 6.70 -8.45 20.53
CA CYS A 96 5.70 -9.24 21.23
C CYS A 96 5.93 -10.75 21.20
N GLY A 97 6.88 -11.25 20.40
CA GLY A 97 7.15 -12.69 20.27
C GLY A 97 6.07 -13.48 19.51
N SER A 98 4.98 -12.83 19.07
CA SER A 98 3.94 -13.46 18.25
C SER A 98 4.42 -13.64 16.81
N MET A 99 3.94 -14.70 16.16
CA MET A 99 4.08 -14.86 14.71
C MET A 99 3.21 -13.79 14.03
N HIS A 100 3.77 -13.07 13.06
CA HIS A 100 2.94 -12.21 12.22
C HIS A 100 2.07 -13.10 11.33
N ARG A 101 0.87 -12.65 10.98
CA ARG A 101 -0.07 -13.41 10.14
C ARG A 101 -0.02 -12.97 8.67
N GLY A 102 1.13 -12.47 8.21
CA GLY A 102 1.27 -11.90 6.88
C GLY A 102 0.36 -10.68 6.67
N THR A 103 0.15 -9.89 7.73
CA THR A 103 -0.70 -8.69 7.70
C THR A 103 0.14 -7.45 7.43
N LEU A 104 -0.30 -6.62 6.49
CA LEU A 104 0.32 -5.33 6.22
C LEU A 104 -0.59 -4.21 6.72
N ASP A 105 -0.01 -3.23 7.40
CA ASP A 105 -0.66 -2.00 7.82
C ASP A 105 -0.21 -0.83 6.94
N HIS A 106 -1.01 0.24 6.97
CA HIS A 106 -0.79 1.43 6.18
C HIS A 106 -0.22 2.56 7.04
N ILE A 107 0.91 3.17 6.65
CA ILE A 107 1.46 4.35 7.33
C ILE A 107 0.45 5.51 7.26
N LEU A 108 -0.13 5.72 6.08
CA LEU A 108 -1.23 6.63 5.83
C LEU A 108 -2.53 5.84 5.69
N PRO A 109 -3.57 6.11 6.52
CA PRO A 109 -4.82 5.36 6.51
C PRO A 109 -5.43 5.32 5.11
N LYS A 110 -5.68 4.12 4.58
CA LYS A 110 -6.27 3.92 3.24
C LYS A 110 -7.69 4.48 3.12
N GLU A 111 -8.35 4.76 4.24
CA GLU A 111 -9.67 5.38 4.33
C GLU A 111 -9.62 6.85 3.91
N VAL A 112 -8.52 7.53 4.22
CA VAL A 112 -8.31 8.97 3.92
C VAL A 112 -7.43 9.13 2.68
N TYR A 113 -6.36 8.33 2.59
CA TYR A 113 -5.33 8.39 1.56
C TYR A 113 -5.39 7.16 0.65
N THR A 114 -6.57 6.87 0.09
CA THR A 114 -6.77 5.67 -0.74
C THR A 114 -5.84 5.60 -1.95
N ALA A 115 -5.43 6.76 -2.48
CA ALA A 115 -4.46 6.87 -3.57
C ALA A 115 -3.13 6.15 -3.27
N PHE A 116 -2.76 6.03 -1.99
CA PHE A 116 -1.51 5.44 -1.56
C PHE A 116 -1.65 4.01 -1.00
N ALA A 117 -2.84 3.42 -1.07
CA ALA A 117 -3.13 2.13 -0.43
C ALA A 117 -2.36 0.94 -1.01
N VAL A 118 -1.92 1.02 -2.28
CA VAL A 118 -1.24 -0.08 -2.96
C VAL A 118 0.28 0.04 -2.94
N PHE A 119 0.84 1.20 -2.59
CA PHE A 119 2.28 1.44 -2.70
C PHE A 119 3.05 0.78 -1.56
N SER A 120 4.13 0.08 -1.91
CA SER A 120 5.00 -0.58 -0.94
C SER A 120 5.56 0.38 0.10
N PHE A 121 5.84 1.64 -0.28
CA PHE A 121 6.32 2.66 0.66
C PHE A 121 5.29 3.04 1.75
N ASN A 122 4.01 2.78 1.51
CA ASN A 122 2.95 3.00 2.49
C ASN A 122 2.56 1.70 3.25
N LEU A 123 3.20 0.56 2.95
CA LEU A 123 2.89 -0.74 3.54
C LEU A 123 4.00 -1.16 4.50
N VAL A 124 3.62 -1.45 5.74
CA VAL A 124 4.53 -1.95 6.76
C VAL A 124 4.01 -3.27 7.32
N PRO A 125 4.90 -4.22 7.66
CA PRO A 125 4.54 -5.38 8.45
C PRO A 125 3.77 -5.01 9.72
N ALA A 126 2.61 -5.62 9.91
CA ALA A 126 1.74 -5.36 11.05
C ALA A 126 1.72 -6.58 11.95
N VAL A 127 1.84 -6.35 13.26
CA VAL A 127 1.52 -7.37 14.25
C VAL A 127 0.04 -7.33 14.58
N ASP A 128 -0.59 -8.50 14.55
CA ASP A 128 -1.92 -8.69 15.14
C ASP A 128 -1.77 -8.62 16.67
N VAL A 129 -1.93 -7.42 17.24
CA VAL A 129 -2.12 -7.24 18.67
C VAL A 129 -3.54 -7.66 19.01
N ARG A 130 -3.76 -8.97 19.17
CA ARG A 130 -4.96 -9.45 19.83
C ARG A 130 -4.91 -8.96 21.28
N THR A 131 -5.58 -7.86 21.58
CA THR A 131 -5.83 -7.43 22.96
C THR A 131 -6.71 -8.49 23.61
N GLU A 132 -6.09 -9.44 24.29
CA GLU A 132 -6.78 -10.22 25.32
C GLU A 132 -7.07 -9.29 26.49
N LEU A 133 -8.16 -8.54 26.37
CA LEU A 133 -8.88 -8.02 27.53
C LEU A 133 -9.49 -9.23 28.25
N THR A 134 -8.65 -9.91 29.02
CA THR A 134 -9.12 -10.78 30.09
C THR A 134 -9.73 -9.88 31.16
N HIS A 135 -11.00 -10.15 31.47
CA HIS A 135 -11.87 -9.47 32.43
C HIS A 135 -11.22 -9.17 33.79
#